data_AF-A0ABD0RLD4-F1
#
_entry.id   AF-A0ABD0RLD4-F1
#
_cell.length_a   1.000
_cell.length_b   1.000
_cell.length_c   1.000
_cell.angle_alpha   90.00
_cell.angle_beta   90.00
_cell.angle_gamma   90.00
#
_symmetry.space_group_name_H-M   'P 1'
#
loop_
_entity.id
_entity.type
_entity.pdbx_description
1 polymer ?
#
loop_
_entity_poly.entity_id
_entity_poly.type
_entity_poly.pdbx_seq_one_letter_code
_entity_poly.pdbx_strand_id
1 'polypeptide(L)'
;ERIFTELIRSIEKHRSEVTQLIRDQERASVSRANIKLERLEKELNELKRKDAELKQLSETQDHVNFLQSLSSASVCLFGPIDGYTVSSQLSFDDVVKSVSQLKDKLQ
;
A
#
# COMPACT_ATOMS: atom_id res chain seq x y z
N GLU A 1 -12.29 -35.35 -52.41
CA GLU A 1 -11.11 -34.90 -51.62
C GLU A 1 -11.15 -33.43 -51.21
N ARG A 2 -11.41 -32.47 -52.11
CA ARG A 2 -11.39 -31.01 -51.83
C ARG A 2 -12.13 -30.54 -50.55
N ILE A 3 -13.32 -31.09 -50.26
CA ILE A 3 -14.11 -30.73 -49.07
C ILE A 3 -13.35 -31.06 -47.77
N PHE A 4 -12.68 -32.22 -47.70
CA PHE A 4 -11.92 -32.61 -46.53
C PHE A 4 -10.69 -31.73 -46.33
N THR A 5 -10.00 -31.35 -47.42
CA THR A 5 -8.88 -30.41 -47.37
C THR A 5 -9.30 -29.04 -46.84
N GLU A 6 -10.42 -28.49 -47.33
CA GLU A 6 -10.94 -27.20 -46.88
C GLU A 6 -11.38 -27.25 -45.40
N LEU A 7 -11.97 -28.37 -44.97
CA LEU A 7 -12.34 -28.59 -43.56
C LEU A 7 -11.12 -28.65 -42.64
N ILE A 8 -10.08 -29.41 -43.00
CA ILE A 8 -8.83 -29.49 -42.23
C ILE A 8 -8.21 -28.11 -42.08
N ARG A 9 -8.11 -27.35 -43.19
CA ARG A 9 -7.56 -26.00 -43.18
C ARG A 9 -8.35 -25.06 -42.28
N SER A 10 -9.69 -25.18 -42.26
CA SER A 10 -10.54 -24.40 -41.35
C SER A 10 -10.27 -24.73 -39.89
N ILE A 11 -10.14 -26.01 -39.55
CA ILE A 11 -9.83 -26.46 -38.19
C ILE A 11 -8.47 -25.93 -37.73
N GLU A 12 -7.44 -26.03 -38.57
CA GLU A 12 -6.10 -25.52 -38.27
C GLU A 12 -6.08 -24.00 -38.06
N LYS A 13 -6.82 -23.26 -38.90
CA LYS A 13 -6.99 -21.81 -38.74
C LYS A 13 -7.65 -21.47 -37.39
N HIS A 14 -8.79 -22.08 -37.08
CA HIS A 14 -9.49 -21.82 -35.82
C HIS A 14 -8.65 -22.24 -34.60
N ARG A 15 -7.92 -23.36 -34.67
CA ARG A 15 -6.99 -23.76 -33.61
C ARG A 15 -5.92 -22.71 -33.37
N SER A 16 -5.37 -22.14 -34.44
CA SER A 16 -4.34 -21.11 -34.35
C SER A 16 -4.89 -19.81 -33.74
N GLU A 17 -6.08 -19.39 -34.17
CA GLU A 17 -6.78 -18.21 -33.63
C GLU A 17 -7.10 -18.37 -32.13
N VAL A 18 -7.64 -19.51 -31.72
CA VAL A 18 -7.93 -19.80 -30.31
C VAL A 18 -6.64 -19.86 -29.50
N THR A 19 -5.58 -20.48 -30.02
CA THR A 19 -4.27 -20.52 -29.34
C THR A 19 -3.71 -19.11 -29.13
N GLN A 20 -3.83 -18.23 -30.13
CA GLN A 20 -3.37 -16.85 -30.03
C GLN A 20 -4.19 -16.07 -28.99
N LEU A 21 -5.53 -16.23 -28.99
CA LEU A 21 -6.40 -15.59 -28.02
C LEU A 21 -6.06 -15.99 -26.57
N ILE A 22 -5.77 -17.27 -26.33
CA ILE A 22 -5.33 -17.77 -25.02
C ILE A 22 -4.03 -17.07 -24.60
N ARG A 23 -3.03 -17.01 -25.49
CA ARG A 23 -1.74 -16.37 -25.20
C ARG A 23 -1.87 -14.88 -24.91
N ASP A 24 -2.74 -14.18 -25.64
CA ASP A 24 -2.99 -12.76 -25.42
C ASP A 24 -3.68 -12.54 -24.07
N GLN A 25 -4.63 -13.40 -23.71
CA GLN A 25 -5.29 -13.36 -22.41
C GLN A 25 -4.31 -13.67 -21.26
N GLU A 26 -3.44 -14.66 -21.42
CA GLU A 26 -2.37 -14.98 -20.46
C GLU A 26 -1.46 -13.78 -20.25
N ARG A 27 -0.97 -13.16 -21.33
CA ARG A 27 -0.10 -11.98 -21.28
C ARG A 27 -0.77 -10.80 -20.59
N ALA A 28 -2.05 -10.54 -20.90
CA ALA A 28 -2.83 -9.49 -20.24
C ALA A 28 -3.06 -9.79 -18.75
N SER A 29 -3.27 -11.06 -18.40
CA SER A 29 -3.40 -11.48 -17.00
C SER A 29 -2.10 -11.28 -16.22
N VAL A 30 -0.97 -11.71 -16.78
CA VAL A 30 0.37 -11.52 -16.19
C VAL A 30 0.71 -10.05 -16.02
N SER A 31 0.46 -9.22 -17.05
CA SER A 31 0.69 -7.78 -16.97
C SER A 31 -0.10 -7.13 -15.83
N ARG A 32 -1.39 -7.45 -15.70
CA ARG A 32 -2.22 -6.96 -14.58
C ARG A 32 -1.72 -7.44 -13.22
N ALA A 33 -1.22 -8.68 -13.13
CA ALA A 33 -0.65 -9.21 -11.90
C ALA A 33 0.65 -8.48 -11.52
N ASN A 34 1.52 -8.21 -12.50
CA ASN A 34 2.78 -7.48 -12.28
C ASN A 34 2.53 -6.05 -11.78
N ILE A 35 1.57 -5.32 -12.37
CA ILE A 35 1.21 -3.97 -11.91
C ILE A 35 0.76 -3.99 -10.43
N LYS A 36 -0.02 -5.01 -10.03
CA LYS A 36 -0.44 -5.17 -8.63
C LYS A 36 0.74 -5.51 -7.72
N LEU A 37 1.66 -6.35 -8.19
CA LEU A 37 2.84 -6.76 -7.45
C LEU A 37 3.77 -5.57 -7.22
N GLU A 38 4.06 -4.76 -8.25
CA GLU A 38 4.86 -3.54 -8.14
C GLU A 38 4.26 -2.55 -7.13
N ARG A 39 2.93 -2.39 -7.15
CA ARG A 39 2.23 -1.57 -6.16
C ARG A 39 2.42 -2.12 -4.74
N LEU A 40 2.23 -3.42 -4.53
CA LEU A 40 2.41 -4.05 -3.23
C LEU A 40 3.86 -3.97 -2.71
N GLU A 41 4.85 -4.10 -3.58
CA GLU A 41 6.26 -3.92 -3.21
C GLU A 41 6.55 -2.49 -2.74
N LYS A 42 5.99 -1.50 -3.43
CA LYS A 42 6.09 -0.09 -3.01
C LYS A 42 5.42 0.14 -1.66
N GLU A 43 4.21 -0.38 -1.47
CA GLU A 43 3.49 -0.29 -0.19
C GLU A 43 4.26 -0.96 0.95
N LEU A 44 4.85 -2.13 0.71
CA LEU A 44 5.68 -2.84 1.69
C LEU A 44 6.92 -2.03 2.07
N ASN A 45 7.59 -1.41 1.10
CA ASN A 45 8.77 -0.58 1.36
C ASN A 45 8.42 0.67 2.16
N GLU A 46 7.31 1.34 1.84
CA GLU A 46 6.80 2.46 2.63
C GLU A 46 6.44 2.04 4.05
N LEU A 47 5.81 0.87 4.21
CA LEU A 47 5.46 0.36 5.54
C LEU A 47 6.71 0.04 6.37
N LYS A 48 7.73 -0.60 5.77
CA LYS A 48 9.01 -0.84 6.43
C LYS A 48 9.72 0.45 6.83
N ARG A 49 9.67 1.49 5.99
CA ARG A 49 10.21 2.82 6.31
C ARG A 49 9.49 3.43 7.52
N LYS A 50 8.16 3.44 7.51
CA LYS A 50 7.34 3.96 8.61
C LYS A 50 7.56 3.19 9.91
N ASP A 51 7.68 1.86 9.84
CA ASP A 51 7.98 1.01 11.01
C ASP A 51 9.34 1.36 11.63
N ALA A 52 10.38 1.54 10.81
CA ALA A 52 11.69 1.96 11.29
C ALA A 52 11.65 3.35 11.95
N GLU A 53 10.93 4.31 11.37
CA GLU A 53 10.74 5.65 11.94
C GLU A 53 10.00 5.59 13.29
N LEU A 54 8.93 4.79 13.37
CA LEU A 54 8.19 4.58 14.61
C LEU A 54 9.04 3.91 15.70
N LYS A 55 9.87 2.95 15.33
CA LYS A 55 10.78 2.29 16.26
C LYS A 55 11.81 3.27 16.83
N GLN A 56 12.44 4.09 15.98
CA GLN A 56 13.35 5.13 16.43
C GLN A 56 12.67 6.15 17.35
N LEU A 57 11.45 6.55 16.99
CA LEU A 57 10.68 7.47 17.81
C LEU A 57 10.35 6.86 19.17
N SER A 58 9.94 5.58 19.21
CA SER A 58 9.65 4.86 20.47
C SER A 58 10.88 4.71 21.38
N GLU A 59 12.09 4.70 20.83
CA GLU A 59 13.34 4.59 21.60
C GLU A 59 13.80 5.95 22.17
N THR A 60 13.15 7.06 21.77
CA THR A 60 13.49 8.42 22.22
C THR A 60 13.17 8.60 23.71
N GLN A 61 14.21 8.76 24.53
CA GLN A 61 14.09 8.94 25.98
C GLN A 61 13.60 10.35 26.38
N ASP A 62 13.89 11.36 25.56
CA ASP A 62 13.40 12.71 25.80
C ASP A 62 11.94 12.83 25.35
N HIS A 63 11.04 12.85 26.32
CA HIS A 63 9.61 12.91 26.10
C HIS A 63 9.13 14.23 25.46
N VAL A 64 9.87 15.33 25.60
CA VAL A 64 9.53 16.60 24.93
C VAL A 64 9.82 16.48 23.44
N ASN A 65 11.00 15.97 23.09
CA ASN A 65 11.38 15.71 21.70
C ASN A 65 10.49 14.63 21.07
N PHE A 66 10.13 13.58 21.81
CA PHE A 66 9.17 12.56 21.35
C PHE A 66 7.83 13.19 20.94
N LEU A 67 7.24 14.03 21.79
CA LEU A 67 5.95 14.67 21.51
C LEU A 67 6.03 15.61 20.31
N GLN A 68 7.12 16.37 20.16
CA GLN A 68 7.33 17.26 19.01
C GLN A 68 7.50 16.47 17.70
N SER A 69 8.35 15.43 17.71
CA SER A 69 8.59 14.58 16.55
C SER A 69 7.35 13.79 16.15
N LEU A 70 6.59 13.24 17.10
CA LEU A 70 5.35 12.52 16.83
C LEU A 70 4.28 13.44 16.23
N SER A 71 4.13 14.66 16.75
CA SER A 71 3.19 15.66 16.22
C SER A 71 3.52 15.99 14.76
N SER A 72 4.80 16.23 14.45
CA SER A 72 5.25 16.51 13.08
C SER A 72 5.14 15.31 12.15
N ALA A 73 5.36 14.09 12.65
CA ALA A 73 5.36 12.87 11.85
C ALA A 73 3.95 12.27 11.64
N SER A 74 2.96 12.67 12.45
CA SER A 74 1.59 12.14 12.40
C SER A 74 0.95 12.20 11.01
N VAL A 75 1.14 13.30 10.28
CA VAL A 75 0.60 13.50 8.93
C VAL A 75 1.23 12.52 7.92
N CYS A 76 2.52 12.22 8.07
CA CYS A 76 3.28 11.34 7.18
C CYS A 76 3.11 9.85 7.52
N LEU A 77 3.02 9.51 8.81
CA LEU A 77 2.94 8.13 9.30
C LEU A 77 1.53 7.56 9.13
N PHE A 78 0.49 8.36 9.42
CA PHE A 78 -0.91 7.92 9.41
C PHE A 78 -1.70 8.36 8.17
N GLY A 79 -1.03 8.98 7.19
CA GLY A 79 -1.62 9.32 5.91
C GLY A 79 -2.04 8.09 5.08
N PRO A 80 -2.96 8.25 4.10
CA PRO A 80 -3.49 7.14 3.32
C PRO A 80 -2.38 6.41 2.54
N ILE A 81 -2.33 5.09 2.68
CA ILE A 81 -1.55 4.23 1.77
C ILE A 81 -2.55 3.71 0.73
N ASP A 82 -2.60 4.36 -0.44
CA ASP A 82 -3.42 4.02 -1.61
C ASP A 82 -4.81 3.40 -1.31
N GLY A 83 -5.58 4.07 -0.44
CA GLY A 83 -6.98 3.73 -0.12
C GLY A 83 -7.20 3.04 1.24
N TYR A 84 -6.15 2.63 1.93
CA TYR A 84 -6.24 2.17 3.32
C TYR A 84 -5.87 3.31 4.27
N THR A 85 -6.86 3.83 4.99
CA THR A 85 -6.62 4.76 6.09
C THR A 85 -6.40 3.95 7.36
N VAL A 86 -5.15 3.87 7.82
CA VAL A 86 -4.88 3.44 9.19
C VAL A 86 -5.28 4.60 10.10
N SER A 87 -6.56 4.64 10.46
CA SER A 87 -7.08 5.63 11.42
C SER A 87 -6.47 5.34 12.78
N SER A 88 -5.37 6.02 13.10
CA SER A 88 -4.88 6.10 14.46
C SER A 88 -5.56 7.29 15.12
N GLN A 89 -6.52 7.02 16.01
CA GLN A 89 -7.11 8.03 16.89
C GLN A 89 -6.09 8.39 17.98
N LEU A 90 -5.01 9.06 17.59
CA LEU A 90 -4.05 9.63 18.52
C LEU A 90 -4.55 11.02 18.92
N SER A 91 -5.15 11.13 20.11
CA SER A 91 -5.50 12.41 20.73
C SER A 91 -4.60 12.65 21.94
N PHE A 92 -4.09 13.88 22.06
CA PHE A 92 -3.35 14.38 23.22
C PHE A 92 -4.19 15.29 24.10
N ASP A 93 -5.52 15.34 23.91
CA ASP A 93 -6.40 16.29 24.59
C ASP A 93 -6.34 16.15 26.12
N ASP A 94 -6.28 14.92 26.63
CA ASP A 94 -6.16 14.65 28.06
C ASP A 94 -4.80 15.08 28.63
N VAL A 95 -3.73 14.97 27.84
CA VAL A 95 -2.38 15.44 28.21
C VAL A 95 -2.37 16.96 28.28
N VAL A 96 -2.91 17.62 27.25
CA VAL A 96 -3.04 19.09 27.20
C VAL A 96 -3.84 19.58 28.40
N LYS A 97 -4.99 18.97 28.69
CA LYS A 97 -5.83 19.32 29.83
C LYS A 97 -5.09 19.17 31.16
N SER A 98 -4.35 18.07 31.35
CA SER A 98 -3.60 17.82 32.58
C SER A 98 -2.45 18.83 32.77
N VAL A 99 -1.73 19.18 31.70
CA VAL A 99 -0.66 20.19 31.72
C VAL A 99 -1.22 21.58 32.03
N SER A 100 -2.36 21.97 31.43
CA SER A 100 -3.03 23.24 31.74
C SER A 100 -3.40 23.34 33.23
N GLN A 101 -3.99 22.28 33.79
CA GLN A 101 -4.34 22.25 35.22
C GLN A 101 -3.12 22.35 36.14
N LEU A 102 -2.00 21.74 35.76
CA LEU A 102 -0.76 21.86 36.52
C LEU A 102 -0.21 23.29 36.46
N LYS A 103 -0.23 23.93 35.28
CA LYS A 103 0.19 25.32 35.11
C LYS A 103 -0.58 26.27 36.02
N ASP A 104 -1.90 26.11 36.08
CA ASP A 104 -2.79 26.95 36.89
C ASP A 104 -2.57 26.76 38.40
N LYS A 105 -2.08 25.58 38.83
CA LYS A 105 -1.73 25.30 40.24
C LYS A 105 -0.35 25.81 40.66
N LEU A 106 0.53 26.07 39.71
CA LEU A 106 1.89 26.56 39.94
C LEU A 106 1.99 28.09 39.89
N GLN A 107 0.92 28.76 39.48
CA GLN A 107 0.77 30.21 39.45
C GLN A 107 0.14 30.72 40.75
#